data_AF-A0A7M2BYK0-F1
#
_entry.id   AF-A0A7M2BYK0-F1
#
_cell.length_a   1.000
_cell.length_b   1.000
_cell.length_c   1.000
_cell.angle_alpha   90.00
_cell.angle_beta   90.00
_cell.angle_gamma   90.00
#
_symmetry.space_group_name_H-M   'P 1'
#
loop_
_entity.id
_entity.type
_entity.pdbx_description
1 polymer ?
#
loop_
_entity_poly.entity_id
_entity_poly.type
_entity_poly.pdbx_seq_one_letter_code
_entity_poly.pdbx_strand_id
1 'polypeptide(L)'
;MTFSSAATAATPPIREQRSELSAAGTALGALGMAAVVGVFAALLHVLSEVSPRIGPVFEGWSGSVHGSPLDAVRWFFGDMTEPLFFKSDLAAAGLLTGAVIAWWAGRRRKRWAGELSYGTGLWPWVFASAALSLALSNAAFGWMLDGGWQPTFVPFVCVAPAMVLVYGGGWRSCLTGAVLGAATTTPLALLLIPTVSAPLGLPAVVANVLAMALGSAVSFAAARKLPWLAPRAVELRTLEPATQTGHPTSGPTWKSDTFWAARRVLKDFTETHFFANELASAGVILGVGAAFALNPGLPSYGSNLLPGILFAQALTSAFGVVLWREWFRDGGWAATYASVVSVAPAAVLAFNGSWTSIIGGALLGALVAPPVARGIATRLPAGYHPVIANTAAMAISTAVALPVLGLLPH
;
A
#
# COMPACT_ATOMS: atom_id res chain seq x y z
N MET A 1 1.33 19.72 -70.94
CA MET A 1 1.34 21.10 -70.41
C MET A 1 -0.12 21.44 -70.15
N THR A 2 -0.64 21.88 -69.02
CA THR A 2 -0.14 22.33 -67.70
C THR A 2 -1.44 22.59 -66.92
N PHE A 3 -1.72 21.94 -65.79
CA PHE A 3 -2.68 22.47 -64.81
C PHE A 3 -2.34 21.98 -63.39
N SER A 4 -1.90 22.97 -62.60
CA SER A 4 -2.11 23.21 -61.17
C SER A 4 -2.49 22.04 -60.26
N SER A 5 -1.66 21.79 -59.24
CA SER A 5 -2.12 21.28 -57.95
C SER A 5 -1.51 22.15 -56.86
N ALA A 6 -2.39 22.80 -56.11
CA ALA A 6 -2.06 23.67 -55.00
C ALA A 6 -1.39 22.86 -53.87
N ALA A 7 -0.20 23.30 -53.46
CA ALA A 7 0.42 22.83 -52.23
C ALA A 7 -0.32 23.46 -51.05
N THR A 8 -1.27 22.73 -50.47
CA THR A 8 -1.83 23.06 -49.15
C THR A 8 -0.73 22.80 -48.12
N ALA A 9 -0.16 23.87 -47.58
CA ALA A 9 0.75 23.81 -46.45
C ALA A 9 0.04 23.10 -45.28
N ALA A 10 0.52 21.91 -44.91
CA ALA A 10 0.06 21.22 -43.72
C ALA A 10 0.48 22.05 -42.50
N THR A 11 -0.49 22.69 -41.86
CA THR A 11 -0.34 23.29 -40.53
C THR A 11 0.21 22.21 -39.59
N PRO A 12 1.30 22.45 -38.84
CA PRO A 12 1.76 21.49 -37.85
C PRO A 12 0.61 21.24 -36.86
N PRO A 13 0.42 20.00 -36.38
CA PRO A 13 -0.62 19.74 -35.40
C PRO A 13 -0.36 20.65 -34.20
N ILE A 14 -1.36 21.49 -33.88
CA ILE A 14 -1.39 22.26 -32.65
C ILE A 14 -1.17 21.22 -31.55
N ARG A 15 -0.01 21.29 -30.90
CA ARG A 15 0.30 20.52 -29.70
C ARG A 15 -0.72 21.00 -28.67
N GLU A 16 -1.88 20.33 -28.58
CA GLU A 16 -2.86 20.59 -27.54
C GLU A 16 -2.08 20.70 -26.25
N GLN A 17 -2.15 21.87 -25.63
CA GLN A 17 -1.43 22.21 -24.43
C GLN A 17 -2.08 21.38 -23.31
N ARG A 18 -1.66 20.11 -23.23
CA ARG A 18 -2.22 19.11 -22.32
C ARG A 18 -2.06 19.63 -20.92
N SER A 19 -3.17 19.97 -20.30
CA SER A 19 -3.21 20.81 -19.12
C SER A 19 -2.72 20.02 -17.90
N GLU A 20 -1.55 20.37 -17.39
CA GLU A 20 -0.94 19.75 -16.22
C GLU A 20 -1.75 20.00 -14.94
N LEU A 21 -1.65 19.08 -13.98
CA LEU A 21 -2.11 19.35 -12.61
C LEU A 21 -1.41 20.61 -12.08
N SER A 22 -2.19 21.52 -11.51
CA SER A 22 -1.68 22.75 -10.91
C SER A 22 -0.69 22.41 -9.80
N ALA A 23 0.59 22.76 -9.98
CA ALA A 23 1.63 22.52 -8.97
C ALA A 23 1.24 23.10 -7.59
N ALA A 24 0.68 24.31 -7.58
CA ALA A 24 0.21 24.96 -6.35
C ALA A 24 -1.00 24.24 -5.73
N GLY A 25 -1.99 23.86 -6.55
CA GLY A 25 -3.15 23.10 -6.07
C GLY A 25 -2.76 21.74 -5.51
N THR A 26 -1.95 20.98 -6.25
CA THR A 26 -1.44 19.67 -5.81
C THR A 26 -0.63 19.79 -4.52
N ALA A 27 0.29 20.75 -4.43
CA ALA A 27 1.08 20.97 -3.21
C ALA A 27 0.21 21.33 -2.01
N LEU A 28 -0.73 22.27 -2.18
CA LEU A 28 -1.66 22.67 -1.11
C LEU A 28 -2.48 21.48 -0.61
N GLY A 29 -3.01 20.66 -1.52
CA GLY A 29 -3.83 19.50 -1.17
C GLY A 29 -3.03 18.40 -0.49
N ALA A 30 -1.90 18.00 -1.08
CA ALA A 30 -1.05 16.94 -0.58
C ALA A 30 -0.42 17.30 0.77
N LEU A 31 0.25 18.45 0.86
CA LEU A 31 0.89 18.92 2.10
C LEU A 31 -0.15 19.29 3.15
N GLY A 32 -1.31 19.84 2.75
CA GLY A 32 -2.42 20.12 3.65
C GLY A 32 -2.95 18.84 4.31
N MET A 33 -3.13 17.75 3.55
CA MET A 33 -3.53 16.46 4.12
C MET A 33 -2.44 15.88 5.04
N ALA A 34 -1.16 15.98 4.66
CA ALA A 34 -0.06 15.57 5.53
C ALA A 34 -0.02 16.37 6.83
N ALA A 35 -0.33 17.68 6.80
CA ALA A 35 -0.44 18.51 7.98
C ALA A 35 -1.62 18.08 8.87
N VAL A 36 -2.79 17.73 8.30
CA VAL A 36 -3.93 17.19 9.05
C VAL A 36 -3.55 15.89 9.79
N VAL A 37 -2.89 14.96 9.09
CA VAL A 37 -2.41 13.72 9.71
C VAL A 37 -1.31 14.02 10.75
N GLY A 38 -0.44 15.01 10.51
CA GLY A 38 0.58 15.45 11.45
C GLY A 38 0.00 16.04 12.74
N VAL A 39 -1.05 16.87 12.64
CA VAL A 39 -1.80 17.36 13.81
C VAL A 39 -2.42 16.19 14.57
N PHE A 40 -3.04 15.24 13.86
CA PHE A 40 -3.58 14.04 14.49
C PHE A 40 -2.49 13.22 15.20
N ALA A 41 -1.32 13.04 14.58
CA ALA A 41 -0.17 12.37 15.18
C ALA A 41 0.33 13.11 16.44
N ALA A 42 0.45 14.44 16.39
CA ALA A 42 0.82 15.25 17.56
C ALA A 42 -0.19 15.10 18.71
N LEU A 43 -1.50 15.06 18.40
CA LEU A 43 -2.54 14.78 19.40
C LEU A 43 -2.37 13.38 20.00
N LEU A 44 -2.09 12.35 19.18
CA LEU A 44 -1.82 11.00 19.67
C LEU A 44 -0.59 10.95 20.58
N HIS A 45 0.47 11.70 20.27
CA HIS A 45 1.65 11.78 21.12
C HIS A 45 1.29 12.33 22.51
N VAL A 46 0.54 13.44 22.57
CA VAL A 46 0.06 14.00 23.85
C VAL A 46 -0.87 13.02 24.58
N LEU A 47 -1.79 12.37 23.87
CA LEU A 47 -2.70 11.38 24.46
C LEU A 47 -1.97 10.15 25.00
N SER A 48 -0.79 9.81 24.47
CA SER A 48 -0.02 8.67 24.94
C SER A 48 0.50 8.84 26.38
N GLU A 49 0.76 10.09 26.80
CA GLU A 49 1.23 10.41 28.15
C GLU A 49 0.16 10.15 29.20
N VAL A 50 -1.11 10.35 28.83
CA VAL A 50 -2.29 10.17 29.69
C VAL A 50 -3.09 8.92 29.35
N SER A 51 -2.52 8.02 28.54
CA SER A 51 -3.20 6.81 28.11
C SER A 51 -3.58 5.94 29.32
N PRO A 52 -4.79 5.36 29.34
CA PRO A 52 -5.22 4.49 30.43
C PRO A 52 -4.50 3.13 30.42
N ARG A 53 -3.76 2.78 29.36
CA ARG A 53 -3.02 1.51 29.20
C ARG A 53 -3.92 0.27 29.38
N ILE A 54 -5.11 0.33 28.78
CA ILE A 54 -6.11 -0.72 28.87
C ILE A 54 -6.07 -1.59 27.62
N GLY A 55 -6.15 -2.90 27.81
CA GLY A 55 -6.18 -3.88 26.72
C GLY A 55 -4.82 -4.55 26.51
N PRO A 56 -4.59 -5.16 25.33
CA PRO A 56 -3.38 -5.93 25.08
C PRO A 56 -2.13 -5.05 25.00
N VAL A 57 -0.98 -5.69 25.07
CA VAL A 57 0.30 -5.15 24.63
C VAL A 57 0.89 -6.08 23.58
N PHE A 58 1.85 -5.59 22.79
CA PHE A 58 2.50 -6.43 21.78
C PHE A 58 3.39 -7.52 22.40
N GLU A 59 4.04 -7.20 23.53
CA GLU A 59 4.90 -8.13 24.25
C GLU A 59 4.15 -9.40 24.67
N GLY A 60 4.73 -10.57 24.36
CA GLY A 60 4.14 -11.87 24.68
C GLY A 60 2.95 -12.29 23.81
N TRP A 61 2.43 -11.42 22.93
CA TRP A 61 1.24 -11.73 22.13
C TRP A 61 1.47 -12.90 21.16
N SER A 62 2.65 -13.01 20.53
CA SER A 62 2.93 -14.14 19.62
C SER A 62 2.84 -15.49 20.33
N GLY A 63 3.31 -15.59 21.57
CA GLY A 63 3.24 -16.82 22.38
C GLY A 63 1.84 -17.13 22.91
N SER A 64 0.94 -16.14 22.99
CA SER A 64 -0.43 -16.37 23.49
C SER A 64 -1.39 -16.88 22.41
N VAL A 65 -1.04 -16.75 21.12
CA VAL A 65 -1.86 -17.16 19.97
C VAL A 65 -2.29 -18.63 20.07
N HIS A 66 -1.41 -19.53 20.49
CA HIS A 66 -1.75 -20.96 20.62
C HIS A 66 -2.56 -21.30 21.87
N GLY A 67 -2.46 -20.47 22.92
CA GLY A 67 -3.14 -20.67 24.19
C GLY A 67 -4.57 -20.10 24.23
N SER A 68 -4.93 -19.20 23.30
CA SER A 68 -6.19 -18.47 23.33
C SER A 68 -6.77 -18.29 21.93
N PRO A 69 -7.96 -18.86 21.63
CA PRO A 69 -8.65 -18.62 20.35
C PRO A 69 -8.94 -17.14 20.10
N LEU A 70 -9.19 -16.37 21.15
CA LEU A 70 -9.38 -14.93 21.04
C LEU A 70 -8.10 -14.25 20.56
N ASP A 71 -6.95 -14.61 21.12
CA ASP A 71 -5.66 -14.01 20.70
C ASP A 71 -5.29 -14.40 19.28
N ALA A 72 -5.62 -15.62 18.85
CA ALA A 72 -5.47 -16.03 17.45
C ALA A 72 -6.35 -15.21 16.49
N VAL A 73 -7.61 -14.96 16.85
CA VAL A 73 -8.51 -14.10 16.06
C VAL A 73 -7.97 -12.67 15.99
N ARG A 74 -7.52 -12.13 17.13
CA ARG A 74 -6.95 -10.79 17.18
C ARG A 74 -5.64 -10.70 16.41
N TRP A 75 -4.81 -11.74 16.44
CA TRP A 75 -3.57 -11.83 15.67
C TRP A 75 -3.87 -11.78 14.17
N PHE A 76 -4.86 -12.57 13.72
CA PHE A 76 -5.33 -12.56 12.34
C PHE A 76 -5.83 -11.19 11.90
N PHE A 77 -6.58 -10.47 12.74
CA PHE A 77 -6.96 -9.09 12.44
C PHE A 77 -5.77 -8.14 12.48
N GLY A 78 -4.86 -8.29 13.43
CA GLY A 78 -3.63 -7.51 13.53
C GLY A 78 -2.74 -7.65 12.27
N ASP A 79 -2.63 -8.86 11.73
CA ASP A 79 -1.91 -9.13 10.47
C ASP A 79 -2.48 -8.30 9.30
N MET A 80 -3.79 -7.99 9.29
CA MET A 80 -4.38 -7.18 8.22
C MET A 80 -3.81 -5.76 8.16
N THR A 81 -3.35 -5.20 9.28
CA THR A 81 -2.80 -3.84 9.34
C THR A 81 -1.29 -3.79 9.52
N GLU A 82 -0.68 -4.97 9.60
CA GLU A 82 0.76 -5.13 9.66
C GLU A 82 1.54 -4.62 8.43
N PRO A 83 1.03 -4.68 7.18
CA PRO A 83 1.66 -4.00 6.06
C PRO A 83 1.89 -2.49 6.28
N LEU A 84 1.09 -1.86 7.15
CA LEU A 84 1.22 -0.45 7.52
C LEU A 84 2.10 -0.23 8.75
N PHE A 85 2.71 -1.29 9.30
CA PHE A 85 3.45 -1.31 10.56
C PHE A 85 2.58 -0.97 11.78
N PHE A 86 1.29 -1.26 11.72
CA PHE A 86 0.36 -0.98 12.82
C PHE A 86 0.15 -2.19 13.72
N LYS A 87 0.03 -3.39 13.15
CA LYS A 87 -0.20 -4.66 13.88
C LYS A 87 -1.29 -4.50 14.97
N SER A 88 -2.48 -4.07 14.56
CA SER A 88 -3.59 -3.75 15.46
C SER A 88 -4.92 -4.30 14.92
N ASP A 89 -5.64 -5.00 15.79
CA ASP A 89 -6.99 -5.54 15.54
C ASP A 89 -8.04 -4.43 15.42
N LEU A 90 -7.97 -3.39 16.26
CA LEU A 90 -8.87 -2.23 16.17
C LEU A 90 -8.62 -1.41 14.91
N ALA A 91 -7.36 -1.29 14.46
CA ALA A 91 -7.04 -0.71 13.17
C ALA A 91 -7.68 -1.52 12.02
N ALA A 92 -7.68 -2.85 12.10
CA ALA A 92 -8.32 -3.71 11.12
C ALA A 92 -9.84 -3.55 11.12
N ALA A 93 -10.47 -3.45 12.29
CA ALA A 93 -11.89 -3.14 12.41
C ALA A 93 -12.24 -1.81 11.74
N GLY A 94 -11.41 -0.78 11.94
CA GLY A 94 -11.53 0.51 11.26
C GLY A 94 -11.40 0.41 9.74
N LEU A 95 -10.36 -0.28 9.26
CA LEU A 95 -10.11 -0.56 7.84
C LEU A 95 -11.33 -1.22 7.18
N LEU A 96 -11.82 -2.31 7.76
CA LEU A 96 -12.93 -3.09 7.23
C LEU A 96 -14.24 -2.32 7.28
N THR A 97 -14.49 -1.57 8.36
CA THR A 97 -15.66 -0.70 8.47
C THR A 97 -15.67 0.36 7.38
N GLY A 98 -14.55 1.05 7.18
CA GLY A 98 -14.40 2.03 6.11
C GLY A 98 -14.60 1.43 4.72
N ALA A 99 -14.03 0.25 4.47
CA ALA A 99 -14.20 -0.47 3.20
C ALA A 99 -15.65 -0.96 2.98
N VAL A 100 -16.33 -1.49 3.99
CA VAL A 100 -17.74 -1.90 3.91
C VAL A 100 -18.64 -0.71 3.61
N ILE A 101 -18.43 0.43 4.28
CA ILE A 101 -19.18 1.66 4.02
C ILE A 101 -18.95 2.13 2.59
N ALA A 102 -17.69 2.17 2.13
CA ALA A 102 -17.33 2.54 0.76
C ALA A 102 -18.00 1.61 -0.27
N TRP A 103 -17.97 0.30 -0.04
CA TRP A 103 -18.59 -0.67 -0.92
C TRP A 103 -20.12 -0.55 -0.97
N TRP A 104 -20.76 -0.43 0.20
CA TRP A 104 -22.21 -0.26 0.32
C TRP A 104 -22.71 1.03 -0.34
N ALA A 105 -21.97 2.13 -0.17
CA ALA A 105 -22.29 3.43 -0.75
C ALA A 105 -21.98 3.45 -2.26
N GLY A 106 -20.87 2.81 -2.68
CA GLY A 106 -20.49 2.64 -4.08
C GLY A 106 -21.53 1.85 -4.88
N ARG A 107 -22.08 0.77 -4.31
CA ARG A 107 -23.23 0.05 -4.90
C ARG A 107 -24.47 0.91 -5.11
N ARG A 108 -24.63 1.97 -4.30
CA ARG A 108 -25.70 2.98 -4.44
C ARG A 108 -25.29 4.19 -5.28
N ARG A 109 -24.18 4.09 -6.03
CA ARG A 109 -23.64 5.14 -6.92
C ARG A 109 -23.39 6.47 -6.20
N LYS A 110 -23.01 6.42 -4.92
CA LYS A 110 -22.66 7.62 -4.14
C LYS A 110 -21.23 8.07 -4.48
N ARG A 111 -21.09 9.27 -5.08
CA ARG A 111 -19.79 9.80 -5.54
C ARG A 111 -18.75 10.03 -4.42
N TRP A 112 -19.21 10.25 -3.18
CA TRP A 112 -18.34 10.47 -2.02
C TRP A 112 -17.69 9.18 -1.49
N ALA A 113 -18.20 8.01 -1.88
CA ALA A 113 -17.71 6.72 -1.39
C ALA A 113 -16.27 6.40 -1.87
N GLY A 114 -15.82 7.11 -2.90
CA GLY A 114 -14.63 6.74 -3.64
C GLY A 114 -14.82 5.42 -4.38
N GLU A 115 -13.73 4.88 -4.88
CA GLU A 115 -13.69 3.58 -5.54
C GLU A 115 -12.88 2.61 -4.69
N LEU A 116 -13.26 1.33 -4.73
CA LEU A 116 -12.51 0.25 -4.10
C LEU A 116 -11.90 -0.63 -5.17
N SER A 117 -10.70 -1.14 -4.90
CA SER A 117 -10.00 -2.04 -5.81
C SER A 117 -9.93 -1.46 -7.22
N TYR A 118 -9.53 -0.19 -7.27
CA TYR A 118 -9.34 0.56 -8.51
C TYR A 118 -10.60 0.64 -9.40
N GLY A 119 -11.79 0.66 -8.79
CA GLY A 119 -13.06 0.80 -9.53
C GLY A 119 -13.56 -0.49 -10.18
N THR A 120 -12.84 -1.61 -10.04
CA THR A 120 -13.17 -2.90 -10.68
C THR A 120 -14.45 -3.56 -10.15
N GLY A 121 -14.95 -3.13 -8.99
CA GLY A 121 -16.08 -3.77 -8.31
C GLY A 121 -15.75 -5.14 -7.71
N LEU A 122 -14.48 -5.58 -7.77
CA LEU A 122 -14.03 -6.90 -7.30
C LEU A 122 -13.68 -6.95 -5.81
N TRP A 123 -13.84 -5.84 -5.08
CA TRP A 123 -13.43 -5.74 -3.67
C TRP A 123 -13.83 -6.92 -2.77
N PRO A 124 -15.07 -7.45 -2.80
CA PRO A 124 -15.42 -8.61 -1.96
C PRO A 124 -14.56 -9.84 -2.25
N TRP A 125 -14.22 -10.08 -3.53
CA TRP A 125 -13.36 -11.18 -3.93
C TRP A 125 -11.89 -10.92 -3.60
N VAL A 126 -11.43 -9.68 -3.77
CA VAL A 126 -10.08 -9.23 -3.39
C VAL A 126 -9.87 -9.47 -1.90
N PHE A 127 -10.81 -9.01 -1.06
CA PHE A 127 -10.77 -9.20 0.39
C PHE A 127 -10.88 -10.68 0.77
N ALA A 128 -11.83 -11.43 0.21
CA ALA A 128 -12.00 -12.85 0.52
C ALA A 128 -10.75 -13.68 0.20
N SER A 129 -10.14 -13.45 -0.97
CA SER A 129 -8.90 -14.11 -1.40
C SER A 129 -7.73 -13.76 -0.47
N ALA A 130 -7.54 -12.47 -0.17
CA ALA A 130 -6.50 -12.01 0.73
C ALA A 130 -6.66 -12.59 2.14
N ALA A 131 -7.85 -12.50 2.73
CA ALA A 131 -8.15 -13.01 4.07
C ALA A 131 -7.98 -14.54 4.16
N LEU A 132 -8.38 -15.28 3.11
CA LEU A 132 -8.15 -16.71 3.04
C LEU A 132 -6.66 -17.03 2.93
N SER A 133 -5.90 -16.30 2.12
CA SER A 133 -4.45 -16.47 2.00
C SER A 133 -3.74 -16.25 3.33
N LEU A 134 -4.18 -15.24 4.07
CA LEU A 134 -3.69 -14.94 5.41
C LEU A 134 -4.02 -16.05 6.41
N ALA A 135 -5.25 -16.58 6.38
CA ALA A 135 -5.67 -17.68 7.23
C ALA A 135 -4.86 -18.95 6.94
N LEU A 136 -4.66 -19.27 5.66
CA LEU A 136 -3.83 -20.40 5.23
C LEU A 136 -2.36 -20.24 5.66
N SER A 137 -1.83 -19.02 5.58
CA SER A 137 -0.47 -18.72 6.06
C SER A 137 -0.34 -18.91 7.57
N ASN A 138 -1.29 -18.39 8.37
CA ASN A 138 -1.31 -18.60 9.81
C ASN A 138 -1.50 -20.10 10.16
N ALA A 139 -2.32 -20.84 9.41
CA ALA A 139 -2.49 -22.27 9.64
C ALA A 139 -1.22 -23.08 9.33
N ALA A 140 -0.50 -22.73 8.25
CA ALA A 140 0.68 -23.47 7.80
C ALA A 140 1.96 -23.11 8.56
N PHE A 141 2.10 -21.84 8.99
CA PHE A 141 3.34 -21.30 9.56
C PHE A 141 3.17 -20.70 10.96
N GLY A 142 1.95 -20.62 11.48
CA GLY A 142 1.68 -20.03 12.81
C GLY A 142 2.34 -20.79 13.95
N TRP A 143 2.64 -22.09 13.78
CA TRP A 143 3.41 -22.86 14.75
C TRP A 143 4.84 -22.32 15.01
N MET A 144 5.36 -21.44 14.14
CA MET A 144 6.64 -20.77 14.34
C MET A 144 6.55 -19.53 15.25
N LEU A 145 5.35 -19.16 15.72
CA LEU A 145 5.13 -17.98 16.57
C LEU A 145 5.71 -18.14 17.99
N ASP A 146 5.94 -19.38 18.43
CA ASP A 146 6.68 -19.68 19.67
C ASP A 146 8.12 -19.16 19.62
N GLY A 147 8.71 -19.08 18.42
CA GLY A 147 10.02 -18.50 18.17
C GLY A 147 10.02 -16.97 18.04
N GLY A 148 8.87 -16.32 18.23
CA GLY A 148 8.68 -14.89 18.10
C GLY A 148 7.87 -14.49 16.87
N TRP A 149 8.06 -13.25 16.44
CA TRP A 149 7.30 -12.65 15.34
C TRP A 149 7.53 -13.35 13.99
N GLN A 150 6.47 -13.49 13.18
CA GLN A 150 6.52 -14.11 11.85
C GLN A 150 5.80 -13.26 10.78
N PRO A 151 6.25 -13.28 9.52
CA PRO A 151 5.68 -12.48 8.43
C PRO A 151 4.41 -13.11 7.83
N THR A 152 3.46 -13.56 8.65
CA THR A 152 2.23 -14.24 8.19
C THR A 152 1.29 -13.35 7.40
N PHE A 153 1.41 -12.03 7.57
CA PHE A 153 0.63 -11.01 6.86
C PHE A 153 0.97 -10.89 5.36
N VAL A 154 2.18 -11.27 4.96
CA VAL A 154 2.73 -11.02 3.61
C VAL A 154 1.77 -11.41 2.47
N PRO A 155 1.15 -12.61 2.45
CA PRO A 155 0.22 -13.01 1.40
C PRO A 155 -1.03 -12.12 1.27
N PHE A 156 -1.44 -11.45 2.35
CA PHE A 156 -2.65 -10.61 2.40
C PHE A 156 -2.58 -9.44 1.40
N VAL A 157 -1.36 -8.96 1.11
CA VAL A 157 -1.12 -7.72 0.34
C VAL A 157 -0.26 -7.94 -0.91
N CYS A 158 -0.32 -9.13 -1.50
CA CYS A 158 0.36 -9.37 -2.78
C CYS A 158 -0.38 -10.33 -3.72
N VAL A 159 -0.05 -11.62 -3.71
CA VAL A 159 -0.48 -12.61 -4.71
C VAL A 159 -2.00 -12.76 -4.75
N ALA A 160 -2.62 -13.03 -3.61
CA ALA A 160 -4.03 -13.38 -3.52
C ALA A 160 -4.98 -12.28 -4.05
N PRO A 161 -4.84 -11.01 -3.63
CA PRO A 161 -5.65 -9.92 -4.21
C PRO A 161 -5.30 -9.65 -5.68
N ALA A 162 -4.01 -9.69 -6.06
CA ALA A 162 -3.58 -9.46 -7.45
C ALA A 162 -4.14 -10.51 -8.42
N MET A 163 -4.21 -11.79 -8.00
CA MET A 163 -4.78 -12.87 -8.80
C MET A 163 -6.25 -12.61 -9.13
N VAL A 164 -7.02 -12.12 -8.16
CA VAL A 164 -8.43 -11.75 -8.38
C VAL A 164 -8.56 -10.58 -9.34
N LEU A 165 -7.66 -9.59 -9.28
CA LEU A 165 -7.69 -8.45 -10.20
C LEU A 165 -7.34 -8.84 -11.65
N VAL A 166 -6.41 -9.78 -11.84
CA VAL A 166 -5.99 -10.22 -13.18
C VAL A 166 -6.94 -11.26 -13.79
N TYR A 167 -7.41 -12.22 -12.99
CA TYR A 167 -8.22 -13.34 -13.46
C TYR A 167 -9.73 -13.17 -13.17
N GLY A 168 -10.12 -12.06 -12.53
CA GLY A 168 -11.50 -11.75 -12.18
C GLY A 168 -12.00 -12.40 -10.89
N GLY A 169 -13.20 -11.99 -10.47
CA GLY A 169 -13.88 -12.56 -9.29
C GLY A 169 -14.43 -13.96 -9.51
N GLY A 170 -14.53 -14.73 -8.43
CA GLY A 170 -15.06 -16.09 -8.42
C GLY A 170 -14.19 -17.05 -7.61
N TRP A 171 -14.75 -18.21 -7.26
CA TRP A 171 -14.07 -19.19 -6.41
C TRP A 171 -12.76 -19.72 -6.99
N ARG A 172 -12.67 -19.91 -8.31
CA ARG A 172 -11.44 -20.39 -8.97
C ARG A 172 -10.26 -19.44 -8.74
N SER A 173 -10.43 -18.16 -9.06
CA SER A 173 -9.40 -17.13 -8.89
C SER A 173 -9.12 -16.85 -7.41
N CYS A 174 -10.16 -16.83 -6.57
CA CYS A 174 -10.05 -16.61 -5.12
C CYS A 174 -9.25 -17.72 -4.43
N LEU A 175 -9.63 -18.99 -4.60
CA LEU A 175 -8.95 -20.12 -3.98
C LEU A 175 -7.53 -20.28 -4.54
N THR A 176 -7.35 -20.15 -5.85
CA THR A 176 -6.02 -20.27 -6.46
C THR A 176 -5.09 -19.16 -5.99
N GLY A 177 -5.59 -17.91 -5.93
CA GLY A 177 -4.83 -16.78 -5.40
C GLY A 177 -4.44 -16.98 -3.94
N ALA A 178 -5.37 -17.42 -3.10
CA ALA A 178 -5.13 -17.66 -1.68
C ALA A 178 -4.09 -18.77 -1.44
N VAL A 179 -4.20 -19.89 -2.15
CA VAL A 179 -3.27 -21.02 -2.02
C VAL A 179 -1.89 -20.63 -2.53
N LEU A 180 -1.78 -20.04 -3.73
CA LEU A 180 -0.49 -19.62 -4.28
C LEU A 180 0.17 -18.54 -3.43
N GLY A 181 -0.61 -17.61 -2.89
CA GLY A 181 -0.10 -16.56 -2.00
C GLY A 181 0.53 -17.14 -0.74
N ALA A 182 -0.20 -17.99 -0.02
CA ALA A 182 0.29 -18.62 1.20
C ALA A 182 1.49 -19.55 0.92
N ALA A 183 1.43 -20.32 -0.18
CA ALA A 183 2.46 -21.30 -0.52
C ALA A 183 3.77 -20.69 -1.05
N THR A 184 3.75 -19.45 -1.54
CA THR A 184 4.96 -18.82 -2.10
C THR A 184 5.51 -17.71 -1.21
N THR A 185 4.67 -16.79 -0.74
CA THR A 185 5.16 -15.52 -0.18
C THR A 185 5.65 -15.63 1.25
N THR A 186 4.90 -16.27 2.15
CA THR A 186 5.31 -16.52 3.53
C THR A 186 6.59 -17.34 3.63
N PRO A 187 6.72 -18.52 2.97
CA PRO A 187 7.96 -19.29 3.07
C PRO A 187 9.16 -18.56 2.46
N LEU A 188 8.97 -17.77 1.40
CA LEU A 188 10.03 -16.90 0.89
C LEU A 188 10.41 -15.81 1.90
N ALA A 189 9.46 -15.20 2.61
CA ALA A 189 9.77 -14.21 3.64
C ALA A 189 10.55 -14.85 4.80
N LEU A 190 10.09 -16.02 5.28
CA LEU A 190 10.77 -16.82 6.30
C LEU A 190 12.21 -17.20 5.90
N LEU A 191 12.45 -17.47 4.61
CA LEU A 191 13.78 -17.75 4.09
C LEU A 191 14.64 -16.48 3.95
N LEU A 192 14.09 -15.40 3.39
CA LEU A 192 14.83 -14.19 3.04
C LEU A 192 15.17 -13.33 4.26
N ILE A 193 14.41 -13.38 5.34
CA ILE A 193 14.75 -12.67 6.58
C ILE A 193 16.13 -13.11 7.11
N PRO A 194 16.39 -14.40 7.41
CA PRO A 194 17.69 -14.84 7.91
C PRO A 194 18.79 -14.90 6.83
N THR A 195 18.45 -15.02 5.55
CA THR A 195 19.47 -15.17 4.48
C THR A 195 19.84 -13.86 3.79
N VAL A 196 18.99 -12.83 3.82
CA VAL A 196 19.22 -11.54 3.15
C VAL A 196 19.17 -10.38 4.13
N SER A 197 18.07 -10.20 4.86
CA SER A 197 17.93 -9.00 5.70
C SER A 197 18.87 -9.03 6.91
N ALA A 198 18.88 -10.12 7.67
CA ALA A 198 19.72 -10.23 8.87
C ALA A 198 21.24 -10.12 8.58
N PRO A 199 21.81 -10.80 7.57
CA PRO A 199 23.25 -10.69 7.28
C PRO A 199 23.67 -9.30 6.78
N LEU A 200 22.76 -8.55 6.16
CA LEU A 200 23.01 -7.20 5.67
C LEU A 200 22.66 -6.10 6.69
N GLY A 201 22.20 -6.47 7.89
CA GLY A 201 21.73 -5.51 8.89
C GLY A 201 20.50 -4.70 8.44
N LEU A 202 19.73 -5.22 7.48
CA LEU A 202 18.52 -4.60 6.96
C LEU A 202 17.29 -5.03 7.78
N PRO A 203 16.26 -4.18 7.90
CA PRO A 203 15.03 -4.56 8.59
C PRO A 203 14.27 -5.64 7.82
N ALA A 204 13.52 -6.46 8.56
CA ALA A 204 12.75 -7.58 8.01
C ALA A 204 11.79 -7.19 6.87
N VAL A 205 11.31 -5.94 6.84
CA VAL A 205 10.46 -5.45 5.74
C VAL A 205 11.12 -5.63 4.37
N VAL A 206 12.44 -5.46 4.24
CA VAL A 206 13.15 -5.63 2.97
C VAL A 206 12.97 -7.04 2.44
N ALA A 207 13.19 -8.06 3.28
CA ALA A 207 12.94 -9.45 2.94
C ALA A 207 11.46 -9.72 2.66
N ASN A 208 10.54 -9.16 3.44
CA ASN A 208 9.10 -9.36 3.26
C ASN A 208 8.64 -8.87 1.89
N VAL A 209 8.98 -7.64 1.51
CA VAL A 209 8.55 -7.08 0.21
C VAL A 209 9.33 -7.70 -0.96
N LEU A 210 10.57 -8.14 -0.76
CA LEU A 210 11.29 -8.95 -1.76
C LEU A 210 10.59 -10.31 -1.96
N ALA A 211 10.15 -10.96 -0.88
CA ALA A 211 9.37 -12.18 -0.94
C ALA A 211 8.04 -11.97 -1.65
N MET A 212 7.35 -10.84 -1.43
CA MET A 212 6.14 -10.49 -2.18
C MET A 212 6.42 -10.38 -3.68
N ALA A 213 7.53 -9.75 -4.08
CA ALA A 213 7.89 -9.59 -5.48
C ALA A 213 8.18 -10.95 -6.16
N LEU A 214 9.07 -11.74 -5.55
CA LEU A 214 9.46 -13.06 -6.06
C LEU A 214 8.29 -14.06 -6.03
N GLY A 215 7.57 -14.13 -4.91
CA GLY A 215 6.41 -14.99 -4.74
C GLY A 215 5.29 -14.65 -5.71
N SER A 216 5.08 -13.36 -5.99
CA SER A 216 4.15 -12.92 -7.03
C SER A 216 4.61 -13.31 -8.43
N ALA A 217 5.89 -13.11 -8.78
CA ALA A 217 6.41 -13.52 -10.09
C ALA A 217 6.27 -15.03 -10.34
N VAL A 218 6.57 -15.86 -9.33
CA VAL A 218 6.41 -17.32 -9.36
C VAL A 218 4.92 -17.70 -9.46
N SER A 219 4.07 -17.07 -8.65
CA SER A 219 2.63 -17.35 -8.64
C SER A 219 1.96 -17.02 -9.97
N PHE A 220 2.28 -15.89 -10.59
CA PHE A 220 1.77 -15.56 -11.93
C PHE A 220 2.36 -16.47 -13.01
N ALA A 221 3.60 -16.95 -12.87
CA ALA A 221 4.15 -17.96 -13.77
C ALA A 221 3.35 -19.28 -13.69
N ALA A 222 3.04 -19.74 -12.47
CA ALA A 222 2.26 -20.94 -12.22
C ALA A 222 0.80 -20.78 -12.70
N ALA A 223 0.14 -19.67 -12.34
CA ALA A 223 -1.26 -19.40 -12.66
C ALA A 223 -1.55 -19.46 -14.17
N ARG A 224 -0.62 -18.99 -15.00
CA ARG A 224 -0.73 -19.07 -16.48
C ARG A 224 -0.69 -20.49 -17.04
N LYS A 225 -0.27 -21.47 -16.26
CA LYS A 225 -0.25 -22.90 -16.65
C LYS A 225 -1.49 -23.65 -16.18
N LEU A 226 -2.34 -23.02 -15.35
CA LEU A 226 -3.53 -23.68 -14.78
C LEU A 226 -4.72 -23.56 -15.74
N PRO A 227 -5.31 -24.67 -16.21
CA PRO A 227 -6.32 -24.66 -17.26
C PRO A 227 -7.67 -24.06 -16.83
N TRP A 228 -7.93 -23.97 -15.53
CA TRP A 228 -9.16 -23.38 -14.98
C TRP A 228 -9.07 -21.87 -14.76
N LEU A 229 -7.88 -21.27 -14.95
CA LEU A 229 -7.66 -19.83 -14.94
C LEU A 229 -7.54 -19.33 -16.38
N ALA A 230 -8.64 -18.77 -16.89
CA ALA A 230 -8.60 -18.03 -18.14
C ALA A 230 -8.28 -16.56 -17.81
N PRO A 231 -7.15 -16.01 -18.27
CA PRO A 231 -6.95 -14.57 -18.23
C PRO A 231 -8.10 -13.91 -18.99
N ARG A 232 -8.75 -12.89 -18.43
CA ARG A 232 -9.76 -12.14 -19.18
C ARG A 232 -9.07 -11.41 -20.33
N ALA A 233 -9.20 -11.96 -21.54
CA ALA A 233 -8.64 -11.41 -22.78
C ALA A 233 -9.13 -9.97 -23.09
N VAL A 234 -10.20 -9.50 -22.44
CA VAL A 234 -10.81 -8.20 -22.67
C VAL A 234 -10.25 -7.09 -21.75
N GLU A 235 -9.54 -7.40 -20.66
CA GLU A 235 -9.05 -6.39 -19.70
C GLU A 235 -7.52 -6.34 -19.51
N LEU A 236 -6.76 -7.22 -20.17
CA LEU A 236 -5.29 -7.20 -20.13
C LEU A 236 -4.67 -5.96 -20.78
N ARG A 237 -5.39 -5.29 -21.71
CA ARG A 237 -5.00 -3.98 -22.25
C ARG A 237 -5.32 -2.82 -21.30
N THR A 238 -6.12 -3.05 -20.26
CA THR A 238 -6.58 -2.06 -19.27
C THR A 238 -5.96 -2.29 -17.89
N LEU A 239 -5.09 -3.29 -17.73
CA LEU A 239 -4.13 -3.39 -16.64
C LEU A 239 -2.85 -2.56 -16.92
N GLU A 240 -2.96 -1.47 -17.70
CA GLU A 240 -2.14 -0.30 -17.38
C GLU A 240 -2.39 0.03 -15.90
N PRO A 241 -1.37 0.45 -15.12
CA PRO A 241 -1.55 0.74 -13.70
C PRO A 241 -2.78 1.63 -13.55
N ALA A 242 -3.77 1.10 -12.82
CA ALA A 242 -5.18 1.37 -13.05
C ALA A 242 -5.50 2.83 -13.36
N THR A 243 -6.23 3.06 -14.45
CA THR A 243 -6.74 4.38 -14.83
C THR A 243 -7.40 5.03 -13.61
N GLN A 244 -6.74 6.02 -13.00
CA GLN A 244 -7.33 6.72 -11.85
C GLN A 244 -8.44 7.64 -12.38
N THR A 245 -9.67 7.12 -12.42
CA THR A 245 -10.92 7.78 -12.86
C THR A 245 -11.32 9.02 -12.03
N GLY A 246 -10.47 9.46 -11.10
CA GLY A 246 -10.69 10.65 -10.29
C GLY A 246 -10.31 11.97 -10.95
N HIS A 247 -9.73 11.95 -12.16
CA HIS A 247 -9.39 13.19 -12.86
C HIS A 247 -10.67 13.91 -13.30
N PRO A 248 -10.89 15.18 -12.91
CA PRO A 248 -12.01 15.97 -13.43
C PRO A 248 -11.91 16.07 -14.95
N THR A 249 -13.00 15.80 -15.65
CA THR A 249 -13.15 16.02 -17.10
C THR A 249 -13.16 17.51 -17.46
N SER A 250 -13.36 18.39 -16.47
CA SER A 250 -13.15 19.83 -16.57
C SER A 250 -11.66 20.16 -16.39
N GLY A 251 -11.12 21.09 -17.19
CA GLY A 251 -9.71 21.49 -17.13
C GLY A 251 -9.19 21.82 -15.73
N PRO A 252 -7.87 21.76 -15.50
CA PRO A 252 -7.26 21.85 -14.18
C PRO A 252 -7.60 23.17 -13.53
N THR A 253 -8.16 23.08 -12.33
CA THR A 253 -8.35 24.22 -11.45
C THR A 253 -7.55 23.96 -10.19
N TRP A 254 -6.97 25.01 -9.61
CA TRP A 254 -6.24 24.88 -8.35
C TRP A 254 -7.11 24.22 -7.26
N LYS A 255 -8.42 24.47 -7.24
CA LYS A 255 -9.37 23.87 -6.28
C LYS A 255 -9.57 22.37 -6.50
N SER A 256 -9.82 21.94 -7.75
CA SER A 256 -10.02 20.52 -8.07
C SER A 256 -8.77 19.71 -7.77
N ASP A 257 -7.61 20.27 -8.09
CA ASP A 257 -6.32 19.59 -7.95
C ASP A 257 -5.90 19.52 -6.48
N THR A 258 -6.27 20.53 -5.68
CA THR A 258 -6.15 20.50 -4.21
C THR A 258 -6.95 19.34 -3.61
N PHE A 259 -8.23 19.23 -3.95
CA PHE A 259 -9.08 18.17 -3.40
C PHE A 259 -8.65 16.77 -3.87
N TRP A 260 -8.26 16.65 -5.14
CA TRP A 260 -7.74 15.41 -5.69
C TRP A 260 -6.46 14.98 -4.96
N ALA A 261 -5.49 15.89 -4.78
CA ALA A 261 -4.22 15.58 -4.14
C ALA A 261 -4.39 15.19 -2.66
N ALA A 262 -5.25 15.89 -1.93
CA ALA A 262 -5.57 15.54 -0.54
C ALA A 262 -6.18 14.13 -0.42
N ARG A 263 -7.12 13.81 -1.32
CA ARG A 263 -7.73 12.47 -1.38
C ARG A 263 -6.72 11.40 -1.79
N ARG A 264 -5.82 11.72 -2.72
CA ARG A 264 -4.77 10.80 -3.16
C ARG A 264 -3.86 10.41 -1.99
N VAL A 265 -3.47 11.38 -1.14
CA VAL A 265 -2.66 11.11 0.06
C VAL A 265 -3.37 10.14 1.00
N LEU A 266 -4.68 10.30 1.22
CA LEU A 266 -5.43 9.33 2.00
C LEU A 266 -5.47 7.95 1.33
N LYS A 267 -5.75 7.86 0.02
CA LYS A 267 -5.83 6.57 -0.69
C LYS A 267 -4.57 5.72 -0.54
N ASP A 268 -3.40 6.32 -0.46
CA ASP A 268 -2.12 5.60 -0.37
C ASP A 268 -2.03 4.66 0.85
N PHE A 269 -2.67 5.02 1.97
CA PHE A 269 -2.69 4.18 3.18
C PHE A 269 -3.36 2.82 2.99
N THR A 270 -4.19 2.64 1.97
CA THR A 270 -4.90 1.38 1.72
C THR A 270 -4.68 0.83 0.31
N GLU A 271 -3.73 1.40 -0.44
CA GLU A 271 -3.39 0.90 -1.77
C GLU A 271 -2.62 -0.42 -1.70
N THR A 272 -1.80 -0.63 -0.66
CA THR A 272 -1.14 -1.92 -0.38
C THR A 272 -2.14 -3.06 -0.15
N HIS A 273 -3.31 -2.74 0.42
CA HIS A 273 -4.43 -3.66 0.57
C HIS A 273 -5.22 -3.90 -0.72
N PHE A 274 -4.84 -3.24 -1.82
CA PHE A 274 -5.61 -3.19 -3.07
C PHE A 274 -7.01 -2.58 -2.87
N PHE A 275 -7.18 -1.73 -1.85
CA PHE A 275 -8.43 -1.02 -1.61
C PHE A 275 -8.37 0.37 -2.25
N ALA A 276 -7.27 1.09 -2.03
CA ALA A 276 -7.00 2.43 -2.57
C ALA A 276 -8.17 3.41 -2.37
N ASN A 277 -8.69 3.48 -1.14
CA ASN A 277 -9.94 4.17 -0.83
C ASN A 277 -9.82 5.05 0.43
N GLU A 278 -10.36 6.26 0.35
CA GLU A 278 -10.23 7.29 1.39
C GLU A 278 -10.99 6.93 2.67
N LEU A 279 -12.14 6.25 2.58
CA LEU A 279 -12.92 5.85 3.75
C LEU A 279 -12.26 4.69 4.47
N ALA A 280 -11.72 3.72 3.72
CA ALA A 280 -10.91 2.65 4.29
C ALA A 280 -9.65 3.21 4.98
N SER A 281 -8.99 4.19 4.36
CA SER A 281 -7.82 4.86 4.92
C SER A 281 -8.14 5.68 6.17
N ALA A 282 -9.22 6.46 6.15
CA ALA A 282 -9.67 7.18 7.35
C ALA A 282 -10.03 6.19 8.47
N GLY A 283 -10.72 5.10 8.13
CA GLY A 283 -11.07 4.04 9.08
C GLY A 283 -9.85 3.42 9.74
N VAL A 284 -8.82 3.04 8.98
CA VAL A 284 -7.60 2.44 9.57
C VAL A 284 -6.80 3.43 10.40
N ILE A 285 -6.68 4.70 9.98
CA ILE A 285 -5.98 5.76 10.73
C ILE A 285 -6.69 6.05 12.06
N LEU A 286 -8.02 6.18 12.04
CA LEU A 286 -8.81 6.39 13.25
C LEU A 286 -8.80 5.17 14.15
N GLY A 287 -8.88 3.96 13.59
CA GLY A 287 -8.82 2.71 14.35
C GLY A 287 -7.49 2.50 15.04
N VAL A 288 -6.36 2.75 14.36
CA VAL A 288 -5.03 2.65 14.98
C VAL A 288 -4.80 3.77 16.00
N GLY A 289 -5.30 4.98 15.74
CA GLY A 289 -5.23 6.08 16.70
C GLY A 289 -6.02 5.78 17.98
N ALA A 290 -7.21 5.19 17.87
CA ALA A 290 -7.96 4.73 19.02
C ALA A 290 -7.23 3.61 19.78
N ALA A 291 -6.62 2.66 19.07
CA ALA A 291 -5.84 1.59 19.69
C ALA A 291 -4.67 2.16 20.49
N PHE A 292 -3.98 3.14 19.93
CA PHE A 292 -2.84 3.81 20.56
C PHE A 292 -3.26 4.66 21.75
N ALA A 293 -4.37 5.39 21.65
CA ALA A 293 -4.90 6.16 22.76
C ALA A 293 -5.26 5.25 23.95
N LEU A 294 -5.81 4.06 23.70
CA LEU A 294 -6.14 3.08 24.74
C LEU A 294 -4.90 2.43 25.36
N ASN A 295 -3.95 1.99 24.53
CA ASN A 295 -2.68 1.45 24.97
C ASN A 295 -1.57 1.64 23.91
N PRO A 296 -0.63 2.58 24.11
CA PRO A 296 0.51 2.82 23.22
C PRO A 296 1.42 1.60 23.04
N GLY A 297 1.41 0.67 24.00
CA GLY A 297 2.22 -0.55 23.99
C GLY A 297 1.72 -1.66 23.06
N LEU A 298 0.63 -1.46 22.31
CA LEU A 298 0.16 -2.42 21.31
C LEU A 298 0.56 -2.03 19.88
N PRO A 299 0.13 -0.89 19.30
CA PRO A 299 0.38 -0.62 17.90
C PRO A 299 1.87 -0.46 17.60
N SER A 300 2.24 -0.71 16.36
CA SER A 300 3.63 -0.57 15.88
C SER A 300 4.60 -1.37 16.74
N TYR A 301 4.23 -2.62 17.00
CA TYR A 301 5.05 -3.58 17.74
C TYR A 301 5.38 -3.14 19.17
N GLY A 302 4.52 -2.31 19.78
CA GLY A 302 4.73 -1.74 21.11
C GLY A 302 5.86 -0.69 21.18
N SER A 303 6.34 -0.20 20.04
CA SER A 303 7.45 0.77 19.99
C SER A 303 7.10 2.16 20.56
N ASN A 304 5.82 2.47 20.76
CA ASN A 304 5.31 3.81 21.04
C ASN A 304 5.57 4.86 19.93
N LEU A 305 6.03 4.44 18.75
CA LEU A 305 6.42 5.34 17.64
C LEU A 305 5.30 5.58 16.61
N LEU A 306 4.07 5.11 16.86
CA LEU A 306 2.96 5.26 15.92
C LEU A 306 2.73 6.70 15.44
N PRO A 307 2.78 7.75 16.29
CA PRO A 307 2.67 9.13 15.82
C PRO A 307 3.69 9.49 14.74
N GLY A 308 4.96 9.16 14.97
CA GLY A 308 6.04 9.40 14.01
C GLY A 308 5.85 8.61 12.72
N ILE A 309 5.40 7.35 12.83
CA ILE A 309 5.10 6.50 11.67
C ILE A 309 3.97 7.12 10.82
N LEU A 310 2.84 7.47 11.43
CA LEU A 310 1.69 8.06 10.71
C LEU A 310 2.08 9.35 9.99
N PHE A 311 2.87 10.20 10.65
CA PHE A 311 3.28 11.46 10.05
C PHE A 311 4.29 11.24 8.91
N ALA A 312 5.29 10.38 9.10
CA ALA A 312 6.25 10.03 8.04
C ALA A 312 5.53 9.42 6.83
N GLN A 313 4.56 8.53 7.05
CA GLN A 313 3.72 7.94 6.03
C GLN A 313 2.96 8.99 5.20
N ALA A 314 2.28 9.92 5.88
CA ALA A 314 1.53 10.97 5.20
C ALA A 314 2.45 11.94 4.43
N LEU A 315 3.60 12.32 5.00
CA LEU A 315 4.62 13.13 4.32
C LEU A 315 5.17 12.44 3.07
N THR A 316 5.45 11.14 3.16
CA THR A 316 5.98 10.35 2.04
C THR A 316 5.02 10.37 0.86
N SER A 317 3.73 10.11 1.14
CA SER A 317 2.68 10.19 0.13
C SER A 317 2.58 11.60 -0.44
N ALA A 318 2.56 12.63 0.41
CA ALA A 318 2.44 14.01 -0.04
C ALA A 318 3.61 14.44 -0.94
N PHE A 319 4.86 14.16 -0.55
CA PHE A 319 6.03 14.41 -1.39
C PHE A 319 5.95 13.63 -2.70
N GLY A 320 5.56 12.36 -2.66
CA GLY A 320 5.41 11.55 -3.86
C GLY A 320 4.38 12.11 -4.82
N VAL A 321 3.21 12.54 -4.32
CA VAL A 321 2.13 13.14 -5.12
C VAL A 321 2.57 14.45 -5.76
N VAL A 322 3.32 15.29 -5.04
CA VAL A 322 3.81 16.58 -5.57
C VAL A 322 4.91 16.40 -6.60
N LEU A 323 5.91 15.57 -6.29
CA LEU A 323 7.07 15.32 -7.16
C LEU A 323 6.66 14.64 -8.47
N TRP A 324 5.77 13.65 -8.37
CA TRP A 324 5.37 12.81 -9.51
C TRP A 324 3.98 13.16 -10.07
N ARG A 325 3.47 14.37 -9.83
CA ARG A 325 2.14 14.80 -10.27
C ARG A 325 1.88 14.55 -11.77
N GLU A 326 2.91 14.77 -12.60
CA GLU A 326 2.82 14.60 -14.06
C GLU A 326 2.55 13.15 -14.47
N TRP A 327 2.90 12.19 -13.62
CA TRP A 327 2.72 10.77 -13.92
C TRP A 327 1.28 10.30 -13.72
N PHE A 328 0.45 11.07 -13.01
CA PHE A 328 -0.98 10.80 -12.85
C PHE A 328 -1.83 11.30 -14.02
N ARG A 329 -1.22 11.99 -15.00
CA ARG A 329 -1.92 12.54 -16.18
C ARG A 329 -2.56 11.44 -17.03
N ASP A 330 -3.69 11.76 -17.65
CA ASP A 330 -4.43 10.88 -18.59
C ASP A 330 -4.79 9.52 -17.97
N GLY A 331 -4.98 9.49 -16.64
CA GLY A 331 -5.23 8.26 -15.90
C GLY A 331 -3.96 7.44 -15.62
N GLY A 332 -2.78 8.05 -15.74
CA GLY A 332 -1.52 7.43 -15.34
C GLY A 332 -1.42 7.22 -13.83
N TRP A 333 -0.27 6.72 -13.39
CA TRP A 333 -0.05 6.33 -12.02
C TRP A 333 1.42 6.50 -11.60
N ALA A 334 1.62 6.68 -10.31
CA ALA A 334 2.91 6.62 -9.63
C ALA A 334 2.78 5.85 -8.31
N ALA A 335 3.78 5.01 -8.00
CA ALA A 335 3.84 4.16 -6.79
C ALA A 335 4.08 4.94 -5.49
N THR A 336 3.35 6.03 -5.30
CA THR A 336 3.44 6.95 -4.17
C THR A 336 3.18 6.26 -2.82
N TYR A 337 2.32 5.24 -2.82
CA TYR A 337 2.04 4.40 -1.67
C TYR A 337 3.19 3.45 -1.29
N ALA A 338 4.12 3.14 -2.20
CA ALA A 338 5.11 2.08 -1.98
C ALA A 338 5.97 2.39 -0.74
N SER A 339 6.44 3.63 -0.61
CA SER A 339 7.25 4.04 0.54
C SER A 339 6.43 4.38 1.79
N VAL A 340 5.12 4.57 1.67
CA VAL A 340 4.21 4.68 2.83
C VAL A 340 4.21 3.38 3.64
N VAL A 341 4.34 2.23 2.98
CA VAL A 341 4.35 0.91 3.64
C VAL A 341 5.73 0.25 3.68
N SER A 342 6.80 1.02 3.48
CA SER A 342 8.15 0.46 3.50
C SER A 342 9.15 1.44 4.12
N VAL A 343 9.73 2.34 3.33
CA VAL A 343 10.81 3.25 3.74
C VAL A 343 10.44 4.09 4.96
N ALA A 344 9.26 4.73 4.94
CA ALA A 344 8.86 5.69 5.97
C ALA A 344 8.71 5.06 7.36
N PRO A 345 7.87 4.02 7.56
CA PRO A 345 7.78 3.36 8.86
C PRO A 345 9.10 2.67 9.27
N ALA A 346 9.84 2.09 8.32
CA ALA A 346 11.11 1.44 8.63
C ALA A 346 12.18 2.43 9.12
N ALA A 347 12.25 3.63 8.53
CA ALA A 347 13.17 4.68 8.97
C ALA A 347 12.84 5.15 10.39
N VAL A 348 11.55 5.41 10.66
CA VAL A 348 11.09 5.82 11.99
C VAL A 348 11.45 4.78 13.04
N LEU A 349 11.24 3.48 12.77
CA LEU A 349 11.60 2.41 13.69
C LEU A 349 13.12 2.26 13.85
N ALA A 350 13.89 2.33 12.76
CA ALA A 350 15.34 2.14 12.79
C ALA A 350 16.09 3.26 13.55
N PHE A 351 15.55 4.47 13.52
CA PHE A 351 16.17 5.67 14.10
C PHE A 351 15.31 6.32 15.18
N ASN A 352 14.50 5.50 15.88
CA ASN A 352 13.75 5.85 17.08
C ASN A 352 12.89 7.14 16.96
N GLY A 353 12.29 7.37 15.81
CA GLY A 353 11.41 8.52 15.56
C GLY A 353 12.09 9.89 15.52
N SER A 354 13.40 9.96 15.26
CA SER A 354 14.07 11.23 15.04
C SER A 354 13.45 12.03 13.88
N TRP A 355 13.57 13.36 13.91
CA TRP A 355 13.10 14.21 12.80
C TRP A 355 13.82 13.88 11.48
N THR A 356 15.09 13.51 11.54
CA THR A 356 15.87 13.04 10.38
C THR A 356 15.23 11.78 9.79
N SER A 357 14.80 10.83 10.63
CA SER A 357 14.15 9.60 10.17
C SER A 357 12.77 9.85 9.55
N ILE A 358 11.98 10.74 10.15
CA ILE A 358 10.63 11.08 9.69
C ILE A 358 10.70 11.80 8.34
N ILE A 359 11.45 12.91 8.26
CA ILE A 359 11.49 13.76 7.07
C ILE A 359 12.38 13.14 6.00
N GLY A 360 13.56 12.65 6.38
CA GLY A 360 14.51 12.04 5.45
C GLY A 360 13.99 10.71 4.89
N GLY A 361 13.40 9.85 5.72
CA GLY A 361 12.74 8.63 5.27
C GLY A 361 11.58 8.92 4.31
N ALA A 362 10.78 9.94 4.62
CA ALA A 362 9.69 10.35 3.75
C ALA A 362 10.17 10.87 2.38
N LEU A 363 11.17 11.73 2.37
CA LEU A 363 11.70 12.31 1.14
C LEU A 363 12.41 11.27 0.26
N LEU A 364 13.31 10.46 0.84
CA LEU A 364 14.03 9.43 0.09
C LEU A 364 13.07 8.37 -0.46
N GLY A 365 12.09 7.94 0.33
CA GLY A 365 11.07 7.02 -0.13
C GLY A 365 10.26 7.58 -1.32
N ALA A 366 9.76 8.81 -1.17
CA ALA A 366 9.01 9.50 -2.22
C ALA A 366 9.83 9.68 -3.52
N LEU A 367 11.13 9.91 -3.42
CA LEU A 367 12.02 10.11 -4.56
C LEU A 367 12.36 8.79 -5.28
N VAL A 368 12.61 7.70 -4.54
CA VAL A 368 13.19 6.47 -5.12
C VAL A 368 12.12 5.48 -5.56
N ALA A 369 11.07 5.26 -4.76
CA ALA A 369 10.16 4.14 -5.03
C ALA A 369 9.33 4.30 -6.32
N PRO A 370 8.72 5.47 -6.63
CA PRO A 370 7.95 5.62 -7.86
C PRO A 370 8.75 5.36 -9.16
N PRO A 371 9.95 5.94 -9.40
CA PRO A 371 10.71 5.67 -10.62
C PRO A 371 11.16 4.22 -10.72
N VAL A 372 11.59 3.60 -9.62
CA VAL A 372 11.99 2.19 -9.60
C VAL A 372 10.80 1.29 -9.95
N ALA A 373 9.64 1.52 -9.34
CA ALA A 373 8.42 0.77 -9.62
C ALA A 373 8.02 0.89 -11.08
N ARG A 374 8.01 2.11 -11.63
CA ARG A 374 7.68 2.34 -13.06
C ARG A 374 8.69 1.66 -13.99
N GLY A 375 9.98 1.74 -13.65
CA GLY A 375 11.04 1.07 -14.40
C GLY A 375 10.87 -0.46 -14.45
N ILE A 376 10.51 -1.09 -13.33
CA ILE A 376 10.29 -2.54 -13.30
C ILE A 376 8.97 -2.89 -13.99
N ALA A 377 7.89 -2.13 -13.74
CA ALA A 377 6.57 -2.40 -14.29
C ALA A 377 6.55 -2.42 -15.83
N THR A 378 7.29 -1.51 -16.46
CA THR A 378 7.41 -1.44 -17.94
C THR A 378 8.12 -2.65 -18.55
N ARG A 379 8.78 -3.49 -17.75
CA ARG A 379 9.50 -4.70 -18.18
C ARG A 379 8.79 -5.99 -17.77
N LEU A 380 7.65 -5.90 -17.08
CA LEU A 380 6.90 -7.08 -16.67
C LEU A 380 6.27 -7.78 -17.89
N PRO A 381 6.24 -9.12 -17.92
CA PRO A 381 5.52 -9.85 -18.95
C PRO A 381 4.02 -9.51 -18.94
N ALA A 382 3.38 -9.57 -20.11
CA ALA A 382 1.94 -9.38 -20.20
C ALA A 382 1.17 -10.34 -19.26
N GLY A 383 0.19 -9.79 -18.53
CA GLY A 383 -0.61 -10.51 -17.54
C GLY A 383 0.02 -10.66 -16.16
N TYR A 384 1.16 -10.03 -15.90
CA TYR A 384 1.71 -9.89 -14.56
C TYR A 384 1.14 -8.62 -13.92
N HIS A 385 0.71 -8.73 -12.66
CA HIS A 385 0.21 -7.56 -11.96
C HIS A 385 1.36 -6.62 -11.54
N PRO A 386 1.19 -5.29 -11.62
CA PRO A 386 2.20 -4.30 -11.19
C PRO A 386 2.66 -4.41 -9.74
N VAL A 387 1.97 -5.19 -8.89
CA VAL A 387 2.39 -5.44 -7.50
C VAL A 387 3.82 -5.93 -7.42
N ILE A 388 4.27 -6.74 -8.39
CA ILE A 388 5.65 -7.25 -8.45
C ILE A 388 6.65 -6.09 -8.52
N ALA A 389 6.36 -5.11 -9.36
CA ALA A 389 7.20 -3.93 -9.51
C ALA A 389 7.15 -3.04 -8.26
N ASN A 390 5.96 -2.90 -7.66
CA ASN A 390 5.77 -2.08 -6.46
C ASN A 390 6.52 -2.65 -5.27
N THR A 391 6.41 -3.95 -5.02
CA THR A 391 7.07 -4.60 -3.88
C THR A 391 8.58 -4.75 -4.11
N ALA A 392 9.04 -4.96 -5.35
CA ALA A 392 10.46 -4.87 -5.67
C ALA A 392 11.01 -3.45 -5.43
N ALA A 393 10.26 -2.42 -5.80
CA ALA A 393 10.63 -1.03 -5.54
C ALA A 393 10.65 -0.71 -4.04
N MET A 394 9.70 -1.23 -3.25
CA MET A 394 9.73 -1.14 -1.78
C MET A 394 11.03 -1.72 -1.22
N ALA A 395 11.44 -2.90 -1.71
CA ALA A 395 12.63 -3.61 -1.22
C ALA A 395 13.90 -2.79 -1.51
N ILE A 396 14.06 -2.40 -2.78
CA ILE A 396 15.21 -1.62 -3.25
C ILE A 396 15.27 -0.26 -2.54
N SER A 397 14.15 0.46 -2.48
CA SER A 397 14.10 1.80 -1.88
C SER A 397 14.43 1.75 -0.39
N THR A 398 13.94 0.73 0.34
CA THR A 398 14.23 0.60 1.77
C THR A 398 15.67 0.17 2.02
N ALA A 399 16.19 -0.77 1.23
CA ALA A 399 17.58 -1.21 1.32
C ALA A 399 18.59 -0.11 0.99
N VAL A 400 18.22 0.85 0.13
CA VAL A 400 19.07 2.01 -0.20
C VAL A 400 18.88 3.16 0.78
N ALA A 401 17.64 3.51 1.13
CA ALA A 401 17.36 4.70 1.93
C ALA A 401 17.87 4.58 3.38
N LEU A 402 17.75 3.41 4.01
CA LEU A 402 18.13 3.28 5.42
C LEU A 402 19.65 3.44 5.65
N PRO A 403 20.54 2.81 4.88
CA PRO A 403 21.97 3.08 4.99
C PRO A 403 22.32 4.56 4.74
N VAL A 404 21.68 5.19 3.74
CA VAL A 404 21.91 6.62 3.43
C VAL A 404 21.48 7.50 4.61
N LEU A 405 20.33 7.23 5.22
CA LEU A 405 19.90 7.93 6.42
C LEU A 405 20.84 7.69 7.59
N GLY A 406 21.37 6.47 7.76
CA GLY A 406 22.31 6.13 8.82
C GLY A 406 23.62 6.94 8.79
N LEU A 407 23.92 7.64 7.69
CA LEU A 407 25.05 8.57 7.58
C LEU A 407 24.75 9.97 8.15
N LEU A 408 23.49 10.28 8.45
CA LEU A 408 23.05 11.56 8.99
C LEU A 408 22.92 11.50 10.54
N PRO A 409 22.93 12.64 11.23
CA PRO A 409 22.65 12.71 12.67
C PRO A 409 21.19 12.36 12.99
N HIS A 410 20.94 11.60 14.05
CA HIS A 410 19.61 11.17 14.51
C HIS A 410 19.34 11.50 15.96
#